data_AF-A0A1A6HSR0-F1
#
_entry.id   AF-A0A1A6HSR0-F1
#
_cell.length_a   1.000
_cell.length_b   1.000
_cell.length_c   1.000
_cell.angle_alpha   90.00
_cell.angle_beta   90.00
_cell.angle_gamma   90.00
#
_symmetry.space_group_name_H-M   'P 1'
#
loop_
_entity.id
_entity.type
_entity.pdbx_description
1 polymer ?
#
loop_
_entity_poly.entity_id
_entity_poly.type
_entity_poly.pdbx_seq_one_letter_code
_entity_poly.pdbx_strand_id
1 'polypeptide(L)'
;MDPEVSLLLLCPLGGLSQEQVAVELSPAHDRRPLPGGDKTITAIWETRLQTQPWIFDAPKFRFHSATLVSSSPGPQLLLHLGLTSYRDFLGTNWSSSASWLRHQGATDWGDKQAYLADPLGVGATLVTADDFLVFLRRSQQVAEAPGMVDVPGGHPEPQALCSGGSPQHEDLPGELVVQELFSSVLQEICDEVNLPLHTLSQPLLLGIACNETSAGRASAEFYVHCPPAAVMPSLLLLRLFRLWPRSPSTRLLTAATGQRSAPTNYYELLGVHPDASAEEVKRAFFTKSKELHPDRDPGNPALHSRFVELNEAYRVLSREESRRNYDHQLYSASPPRSSGTTAQPKYTQETHSSSWEPPNAQYWAQFHNVRPQGPEARQQQHKHNQRVLGYCLLLMVAGMGLHYVAFRANRARIQQERQQRQQSGKGPSLPPEGPRIVPQDSSP
;
A
#
# COMPACT_ATOMS: atom_id res chain seq x y z
N MET A 1 9.06 5.60 30.25
CA MET A 1 9.11 6.34 28.97
C MET A 1 9.79 5.41 27.99
N ASP A 2 9.20 5.21 26.82
CA ASP A 2 9.81 4.42 25.77
C ASP A 2 10.90 5.27 25.09
N PRO A 3 12.20 4.92 25.20
CA PRO A 3 13.27 5.76 24.67
C PRO A 3 13.37 5.73 23.15
N GLU A 4 12.68 4.78 22.50
CA GLU A 4 12.75 4.57 21.05
C GLU A 4 11.76 5.46 20.28
N VAL A 5 10.77 6.04 20.97
CA VAL A 5 9.73 6.88 20.37
C VAL A 5 9.59 8.20 21.12
N SER A 6 9.61 9.31 20.38
CA SER A 6 9.31 10.64 20.91
C SER A 6 8.11 11.26 20.18
N LEU A 7 7.19 11.89 20.92
CA LEU A 7 6.05 12.60 20.33
C LEU A 7 6.47 14.03 20.00
N LEU A 8 6.43 14.40 18.72
CA LEU A 8 6.69 15.78 18.28
C LEU A 8 5.44 16.65 18.33
N LEU A 9 4.30 16.07 17.97
CA LEU A 9 3.04 16.76 17.86
C LEU A 9 1.90 15.86 18.30
N LEU A 10 0.99 16.40 19.10
CA LEU A 10 -0.31 15.82 19.37
C LEU A 10 -1.38 16.79 18.85
N CYS A 11 -2.24 16.31 17.95
CA CYS A 11 -3.38 17.09 17.47
C CYS A 11 -4.47 17.22 18.56
N PRO A 12 -5.38 18.21 18.43
CA PRO A 12 -6.53 18.33 19.32
C PRO A 12 -7.37 17.05 19.40
N LEU A 13 -8.15 16.91 20.47
CA LEU A 13 -9.06 15.78 20.67
C LEU A 13 -9.96 15.58 19.44
N GLY A 14 -9.89 14.39 18.84
CA GLY A 14 -10.61 14.05 17.60
C GLY A 14 -9.74 14.06 16.35
N GLY A 15 -8.50 14.53 16.41
CA GLY A 15 -7.60 14.62 15.25
C GLY A 15 -7.97 15.76 14.31
N LEU A 16 -7.13 16.01 13.30
CA LEU A 16 -7.35 17.04 12.29
C LEU A 16 -7.71 16.41 10.93
N SER A 17 -8.73 16.96 10.28
CA SER A 17 -9.08 16.58 8.91
C SER A 17 -8.14 17.22 7.89
N GLN A 18 -8.21 16.76 6.63
CA GLN A 18 -7.39 17.27 5.53
C GLN A 18 -7.48 18.80 5.38
N GLU A 19 -8.67 19.37 5.51
CA GLU A 19 -8.94 20.80 5.33
C GLU A 19 -8.38 21.67 6.47
N GLN A 20 -8.01 21.04 7.59
CA GLN A 20 -7.45 21.71 8.76
C GLN A 20 -5.92 21.69 8.78
N VAL A 21 -5.29 21.05 7.80
CA VAL A 21 -3.83 20.95 7.66
C VAL A 21 -3.38 21.73 6.44
N ALA A 22 -2.35 22.55 6.60
CA ALA A 22 -1.66 23.24 5.53
C ALA A 22 -0.20 22.76 5.47
N VAL A 23 0.38 22.78 4.27
CA VAL A 23 1.80 22.47 4.04
C VAL A 23 2.49 23.68 3.40
N GLU A 24 3.65 24.02 3.94
CA GLU A 24 4.65 24.86 3.30
C GLU A 24 5.80 23.99 2.80
N LEU A 25 5.81 23.69 1.51
CA LEU A 25 6.90 22.98 0.86
C LEU A 25 7.94 23.99 0.35
N SER A 26 9.18 23.91 0.84
CA SER A 26 10.22 24.89 0.50
C SER A 26 11.64 24.28 0.52
N PRO A 27 12.55 24.69 -0.39
CA PRO A 27 13.96 24.30 -0.33
C PRO A 27 14.64 24.75 0.97
N ALA A 28 14.10 25.76 1.66
CA ALA A 28 14.59 26.18 2.96
C ALA A 28 14.47 25.07 4.03
N HIS A 29 13.57 24.13 3.82
CA HIS A 29 13.29 22.98 4.68
C HIS A 29 14.01 21.70 4.21
N ASP A 30 14.86 21.78 3.19
CA ASP A 30 15.69 20.65 2.75
C ASP A 30 16.85 20.39 3.72
N ARG A 31 17.44 19.19 3.60
CA ARG A 31 18.64 18.82 4.34
C ARG A 31 19.80 19.75 3.99
N ARG A 32 20.62 20.13 4.98
CA ARG A 32 21.87 20.86 4.75
C ARG A 32 22.94 19.94 4.15
N PRO A 33 23.77 20.42 3.21
CA PRO A 33 24.92 19.66 2.73
C PRO A 33 25.83 19.22 3.88
N LEU A 34 26.38 18.01 3.80
CA LEU A 34 27.27 17.51 4.86
C LEU A 34 28.54 18.38 4.97
N PRO A 35 29.17 18.53 6.16
CA PRO A 35 30.38 19.34 6.33
C PRO A 35 31.55 19.02 5.39
N GLY A 36 31.68 17.74 4.97
CA GLY A 36 32.68 17.27 3.99
C GLY A 36 32.16 17.15 2.56
N GLY A 37 30.95 17.65 2.30
CA GLY A 37 30.20 17.44 1.06
C GLY A 37 29.50 16.09 0.98
N ASP A 38 28.53 15.99 0.07
CA ASP A 38 27.65 14.81 -0.06
C ASP A 38 28.30 13.62 -0.80
N LYS A 39 29.62 13.67 -1.04
CA LYS A 39 30.37 12.58 -1.69
C LYS A 39 30.25 11.26 -0.91
N THR A 40 30.15 11.34 0.40
CA THR A 40 29.95 10.15 1.26
C THR A 40 28.61 9.46 0.98
N ILE A 41 27.54 10.23 0.74
CA ILE A 41 26.23 9.69 0.38
C ILE A 41 26.31 8.97 -0.97
N THR A 42 26.99 9.59 -1.96
CA THR A 42 27.25 8.95 -3.27
C THR A 42 28.01 7.64 -3.12
N ALA A 43 29.10 7.62 -2.33
CA ALA A 43 29.92 6.43 -2.14
C ALA A 43 29.14 5.28 -1.48
N ILE A 44 28.29 5.59 -0.49
CA ILE A 44 27.40 4.60 0.15
C ILE A 44 26.42 4.01 -0.87
N TRP A 45 25.81 4.86 -1.69
CA TRP A 45 24.86 4.44 -2.73
C TRP A 45 25.51 3.58 -3.81
N GLU A 46 26.66 4.00 -4.35
CA GLU A 46 27.41 3.23 -5.36
C GLU A 46 27.83 1.86 -4.83
N THR A 47 28.32 1.80 -3.58
CA THR A 47 28.65 0.53 -2.92
C THR A 47 27.43 -0.38 -2.80
N ARG A 48 26.27 0.20 -2.50
CA ARG A 48 25.02 -0.55 -2.40
C ARG A 48 24.56 -1.07 -3.77
N LEU A 49 24.64 -0.25 -4.82
CA LEU A 49 24.28 -0.68 -6.19
C LEU A 49 25.19 -1.80 -6.69
N GLN A 50 26.46 -1.84 -6.30
CA GLN A 50 27.37 -2.94 -6.64
C GLN A 50 26.90 -4.29 -6.04
N THR A 51 26.27 -4.27 -4.87
CA THR A 51 25.77 -5.48 -4.19
C THR A 51 24.32 -5.81 -4.53
N GLN A 52 23.50 -4.78 -4.75
CA GLN A 52 22.07 -4.91 -5.04
C GLN A 52 21.71 -4.02 -6.25
N PRO A 53 22.09 -4.40 -7.48
CA PRO A 53 21.92 -3.53 -8.66
C PRO A 53 20.46 -3.29 -9.06
N TRP A 54 19.51 -3.98 -8.43
CA TRP A 54 18.08 -3.82 -8.67
C TRP A 54 17.42 -2.74 -7.79
N ILE A 55 18.12 -2.18 -6.81
CA ILE A 55 17.55 -1.09 -6.01
C ILE A 55 17.51 0.19 -6.84
N PHE A 56 16.52 1.03 -6.58
CA PHE A 56 16.34 2.31 -7.24
C PHE A 56 16.15 3.41 -6.19
N ASP A 57 16.49 4.65 -6.57
CA ASP A 57 16.22 5.81 -5.73
C ASP A 57 14.78 6.31 -5.96
N ALA A 58 14.21 6.93 -4.94
CA ALA A 58 12.87 7.50 -4.99
C ALA A 58 12.82 8.79 -4.17
N PRO A 59 12.18 9.85 -4.68
CA PRO A 59 11.99 11.09 -3.93
C PRO A 59 11.03 10.87 -2.77
N LYS A 60 11.23 11.60 -1.67
CA LYS A 60 10.41 11.57 -0.46
C LYS A 60 10.19 12.99 0.07
N PHE A 61 9.09 13.22 0.77
CA PHE A 61 8.94 14.44 1.55
C PHE A 61 9.87 14.42 2.77
N ARG A 62 10.59 15.50 3.01
CA ARG A 62 11.40 15.69 4.23
C ARG A 62 10.57 16.41 5.28
N PHE A 63 10.53 15.85 6.49
CA PHE A 63 9.95 16.56 7.63
C PHE A 63 10.95 17.57 8.20
N HIS A 64 10.57 18.83 8.33
CA HIS A 64 11.38 19.86 9.02
C HIS A 64 10.76 20.24 10.37
N SER A 65 9.51 20.72 10.37
CA SER A 65 8.81 21.09 11.60
C SER A 65 7.30 21.12 11.41
N ALA A 66 6.57 21.18 12.52
CA ALA A 66 5.11 21.31 12.54
C ALA A 66 4.70 22.34 13.60
N THR A 67 3.77 23.22 13.24
CA THR A 67 3.29 24.31 14.10
C THR A 67 1.77 24.29 14.20
N LEU A 68 1.22 24.16 15.40
CA LEU A 68 -0.21 24.35 15.63
C LEU A 68 -0.54 25.84 15.54
N VAL A 69 -1.57 26.16 14.77
CA VAL A 69 -2.02 27.54 14.52
C VAL A 69 -3.38 27.75 15.17
N SER A 70 -3.48 28.77 16.03
CA SER A 70 -4.73 29.14 16.70
C SER A 70 -5.63 30.02 15.83
N SER A 71 -5.74 29.72 14.53
CA SER A 71 -6.60 30.48 13.60
C SER A 71 -7.95 29.79 13.39
N SER A 72 -9.03 30.49 13.75
CA SER A 72 -10.40 30.13 13.36
C SER A 72 -11.09 31.36 12.75
N PRO A 73 -11.57 31.31 11.49
CA PRO A 73 -11.53 30.17 10.55
C PRO A 73 -10.15 30.04 9.87
N GLY A 74 -9.67 28.81 9.64
CA GLY A 74 -8.41 28.55 8.92
C GLY A 74 -7.79 27.18 9.22
N PRO A 75 -6.62 26.88 8.62
CA PRO A 75 -5.83 25.70 8.98
C PRO A 75 -5.41 25.78 10.44
N GLN A 76 -5.45 24.64 11.13
CA GLN A 76 -5.07 24.50 12.55
C GLN A 76 -3.66 23.93 12.70
N LEU A 77 -3.07 23.41 11.63
CA LEU A 77 -1.72 22.86 11.60
C LEU A 77 -1.01 23.32 10.32
N LEU A 78 0.21 23.85 10.49
CA LEU A 78 1.13 24.12 9.39
C LEU A 78 2.31 23.15 9.46
N LEU A 79 2.48 22.36 8.41
CA LEU A 79 3.61 21.46 8.22
C LEU A 79 4.66 22.13 7.33
N HIS A 80 5.89 22.24 7.82
CA HIS A 80 7.02 22.72 7.04
C HIS A 80 7.77 21.51 6.48
N LEU A 81 7.71 21.34 5.16
CA LEU A 81 8.28 20.19 4.47
C LEU A 81 9.33 20.63 3.45
N GLY A 82 10.31 19.77 3.24
CA GLY A 82 11.27 19.83 2.14
C GLY A 82 11.18 18.58 1.25
N LEU A 83 12.19 18.38 0.42
CA LEU A 83 12.36 17.18 -0.40
C LEU A 83 13.65 16.44 0.01
N THR A 84 13.60 15.11 -0.09
CA THR A 84 14.75 14.22 0.13
C THR A 84 14.61 12.97 -0.74
N SER A 85 15.43 11.95 -0.54
CA SER A 85 15.36 10.69 -1.27
C SER A 85 15.73 9.47 -0.44
N TYR A 86 15.39 8.29 -0.95
CA TYR A 86 15.80 7.02 -0.37
C TYR A 86 17.32 6.88 -0.27
N ARG A 87 18.05 7.35 -1.31
CA ARG A 87 19.51 7.43 -1.32
C ARG A 87 20.05 8.29 -0.17
N ASP A 88 19.50 9.48 0.04
CA ASP A 88 19.93 10.37 1.11
C ASP A 88 19.66 9.75 2.49
N PHE A 89 18.49 9.12 2.67
CA PHE A 89 18.16 8.38 3.89
C PHE A 89 19.20 7.30 4.22
N LEU A 90 19.60 6.49 3.23
CA LEU A 90 20.63 5.48 3.42
C LEU A 90 22.00 6.08 3.76
N GLY A 91 22.31 7.25 3.18
CA GLY A 91 23.56 7.96 3.41
C GLY A 91 23.65 8.71 4.74
N THR A 92 22.51 9.03 5.36
CA THR A 92 22.46 9.85 6.59
C THR A 92 21.82 9.12 7.77
N ASN A 93 20.51 8.84 7.73
CA ASN A 93 19.75 8.30 8.86
C ASN A 93 20.13 6.84 9.14
N TRP A 94 20.29 6.06 8.08
CA TRP A 94 20.69 4.65 8.16
C TRP A 94 22.21 4.45 8.22
N SER A 95 22.98 5.54 8.23
CA SER A 95 24.43 5.49 8.31
C SER A 95 24.88 5.16 9.73
N SER A 96 25.97 4.39 9.87
CA SER A 96 26.63 4.19 11.17
C SER A 96 27.09 5.51 11.82
N SER A 97 27.23 6.57 11.02
CA SER A 97 27.63 7.91 11.48
C SER A 97 26.45 8.82 11.81
N ALA A 98 25.20 8.34 11.82
CA ALA A 98 24.02 9.16 12.07
C ALA A 98 24.07 9.92 13.40
N SER A 99 24.56 9.29 14.47
CA SER A 99 24.72 9.94 15.79
C SER A 99 25.70 11.11 15.76
N TRP A 100 26.80 10.97 15.01
CA TRP A 100 27.75 12.05 14.79
C TRP A 100 27.13 13.18 13.98
N LEU A 101 26.38 12.86 12.92
CA LEU A 101 25.65 13.85 12.13
C LEU A 101 24.65 14.65 12.99
N ARG A 102 23.94 13.99 13.91
CA ARG A 102 23.04 14.68 14.85
C ARG A 102 23.78 15.64 15.76
N HIS A 103 24.94 15.23 16.28
CA HIS A 103 25.77 16.08 17.14
C HIS A 103 26.34 17.29 16.38
N GLN A 104 26.83 17.08 15.16
CA GLN A 104 27.31 18.16 14.31
C GLN A 104 26.19 19.11 13.90
N GLY A 105 25.02 18.60 13.52
CA GLY A 105 23.86 19.43 13.19
C GLY A 105 23.46 20.35 14.35
N ALA A 106 23.45 19.81 15.57
CA ALA A 106 23.19 20.61 16.76
C ALA A 106 24.26 21.68 17.02
N THR A 107 25.53 21.40 16.69
CA THR A 107 26.65 22.32 16.89
C THR A 107 26.64 23.44 15.85
N ASP A 108 26.43 23.10 14.58
CA ASP A 108 26.55 24.03 13.45
C ASP A 108 25.28 24.85 13.23
N TRP A 109 24.10 24.24 13.48
CA TRP A 109 22.80 24.81 13.13
C TRP A 109 21.83 24.92 14.31
N GLY A 110 22.20 24.41 15.50
CA GLY A 110 21.25 24.30 16.61
C GLY A 110 20.13 23.27 16.37
N ASP A 111 20.26 22.42 15.34
CA ASP A 111 19.26 21.45 14.93
C ASP A 111 19.90 20.07 14.71
N LYS A 112 19.50 19.08 15.51
CA LYS A 112 20.00 17.70 15.41
C LYS A 112 19.66 17.03 14.08
N GLN A 113 18.66 17.51 13.37
CA GLN A 113 18.18 16.90 12.13
C GLN A 113 18.70 17.62 10.88
N ALA A 114 19.47 18.70 11.03
CA ALA A 114 19.94 19.56 9.93
C ALA A 114 20.66 18.80 8.81
N TYR A 115 21.47 17.79 9.18
CA TYR A 115 22.24 16.96 8.25
C TYR A 115 21.57 15.62 7.90
N LEU A 116 20.34 15.38 8.34
CA LEU A 116 19.61 14.15 8.12
C LEU A 116 18.54 14.34 7.03
N ALA A 117 18.34 13.27 6.26
CA ALA A 117 17.35 13.19 5.19
C ALA A 117 15.93 13.32 5.74
N ASP A 118 15.65 12.64 6.86
CA ASP A 118 14.36 12.66 7.57
C ASP A 118 13.12 12.52 6.67
N PRO A 119 13.04 11.42 5.88
CA PRO A 119 11.85 11.17 5.07
C PRO A 119 10.63 10.97 5.97
N LEU A 120 9.57 11.73 5.71
CA LEU A 120 8.31 11.65 6.43
C LEU A 120 7.59 10.34 6.09
N GLY A 121 7.33 9.52 7.10
CA GLY A 121 6.44 8.35 6.98
C GLY A 121 4.97 8.69 7.25
N VAL A 122 4.08 7.77 6.90
CA VAL A 122 2.67 7.78 7.29
C VAL A 122 2.31 6.43 7.92
N GLY A 123 1.52 6.45 8.98
CA GLY A 123 1.03 5.25 9.68
C GLY A 123 -0.45 5.36 10.01
N ALA A 124 -1.15 4.23 10.11
CA ALA A 124 -2.58 4.19 10.39
C ALA A 124 -2.93 3.35 11.62
N THR A 125 -3.58 3.99 12.59
CA THR A 125 -4.44 3.33 13.56
C THR A 125 -5.75 2.96 12.87
N LEU A 126 -5.78 1.77 12.24
CA LEU A 126 -6.94 1.24 11.53
C LEU A 126 -7.87 0.51 12.50
N VAL A 127 -9.09 1.03 12.66
CA VAL A 127 -10.14 0.48 13.52
C VAL A 127 -11.20 -0.25 12.69
N THR A 128 -11.55 -1.47 13.08
CA THR A 128 -12.63 -2.23 12.47
C THR A 128 -14.00 -1.90 13.07
N ALA A 129 -15.05 -2.28 12.35
CA ALA A 129 -16.46 -2.13 12.76
C ALA A 129 -16.82 -2.69 14.14
N ASP A 130 -16.06 -3.68 14.60
CA ASP A 130 -16.22 -4.38 15.88
C ASP A 130 -15.16 -3.94 16.91
N ASP A 131 -14.63 -2.73 16.76
CA ASP A 131 -13.74 -2.03 17.70
C ASP A 131 -12.37 -2.73 17.93
N PHE A 132 -11.83 -3.39 16.91
CA PHE A 132 -10.46 -3.92 16.92
C PHE A 132 -9.48 -3.03 16.16
N LEU A 133 -8.23 -3.04 16.61
CA LEU A 133 -7.10 -2.45 15.88
C LEU A 133 -6.43 -3.49 15.00
N VAL A 134 -6.08 -3.08 13.78
CA VAL A 134 -5.35 -3.93 12.82
C VAL A 134 -3.85 -3.77 13.03
N PHE A 135 -3.16 -4.91 13.17
CA PHE A 135 -1.71 -5.00 13.25
C PHE A 135 -1.18 -5.97 12.18
N LEU A 136 0.02 -5.68 11.67
CA LEU A 136 0.72 -6.49 10.68
C LEU A 136 1.98 -7.12 11.31
N ARG A 137 2.39 -8.27 10.78
CA ARG A 137 3.66 -8.92 11.17
C ARG A 137 4.68 -8.74 10.07
N ARG A 138 5.79 -8.07 10.39
CA ARG A 138 6.90 -7.89 9.45
C ARG A 138 7.61 -9.22 9.20
N SER A 139 8.13 -9.38 7.97
CA SER A 139 8.99 -10.51 7.63
C SER A 139 10.26 -10.53 8.48
N GLN A 140 10.84 -11.71 8.69
CA GLN A 140 12.15 -11.85 9.36
C GLN A 140 13.33 -11.51 8.44
N GLN A 141 13.06 -11.27 7.15
CA GLN A 141 14.08 -11.14 6.10
C GLN A 141 14.26 -9.69 5.60
N VAL A 142 13.58 -8.73 6.22
CA VAL A 142 13.73 -7.30 5.89
C VAL A 142 14.84 -6.65 6.70
N ALA A 143 15.36 -5.52 6.20
CA ALA A 143 16.46 -4.80 6.85
C ALA A 143 16.02 -4.04 8.12
N GLU A 144 14.88 -3.37 8.07
CA GLU A 144 14.36 -2.57 9.19
C GLU A 144 13.33 -3.37 9.99
N ALA A 145 13.49 -3.42 11.31
CA ALA A 145 12.58 -4.06 12.27
C ALA A 145 12.12 -5.50 11.88
N PRO A 146 13.03 -6.45 11.62
CA PRO A 146 12.66 -7.79 11.20
C PRO A 146 11.83 -8.51 12.28
N GLY A 147 10.70 -9.11 11.86
CA GLY A 147 9.84 -9.89 12.74
C GLY A 147 8.96 -9.09 13.72
N MET A 148 9.10 -7.77 13.75
CA MET A 148 8.33 -6.92 14.66
C MET A 148 6.86 -6.79 14.23
N VAL A 149 6.04 -6.31 15.16
CA VAL A 149 4.65 -5.90 14.85
C VAL A 149 4.70 -4.50 14.26
N ASP A 150 3.85 -4.25 13.28
CA ASP A 150 3.70 -2.95 12.61
C ASP A 150 2.22 -2.59 12.46
N VAL A 151 1.96 -1.34 12.07
CA VAL A 151 0.65 -0.88 11.61
C VAL A 151 0.70 -0.64 10.09
N PRO A 152 -0.44 -0.61 9.38
CA PRO A 152 -0.46 -0.24 7.96
C PRO A 152 0.13 1.15 7.75
N GLY A 153 1.00 1.32 6.75
CA GLY A 153 1.67 2.58 6.49
C GLY A 153 2.80 2.48 5.47
N GLY A 154 3.48 3.60 5.24
CA GLY A 154 4.54 3.69 4.23
C GLY A 154 5.24 5.04 4.19
N HIS A 155 5.92 5.31 3.08
CA HIS A 155 6.67 6.56 2.86
C HIS A 155 6.23 7.20 1.53
N PRO A 156 5.33 8.18 1.55
CA PRO A 156 4.76 8.78 0.35
C PRO A 156 5.81 9.41 -0.56
N GLU A 157 5.54 9.38 -1.86
CA GLU A 157 6.47 9.81 -2.90
C GLU A 157 5.93 11.01 -3.66
N PRO A 158 6.62 12.16 -3.67
CA PRO A 158 6.15 13.37 -4.35
C PRO A 158 5.95 13.18 -5.86
N GLN A 159 6.60 12.18 -6.47
CA GLN A 159 6.43 11.87 -7.89
C GLN A 159 5.00 11.45 -8.26
N ALA A 160 4.19 11.00 -7.29
CA ALA A 160 2.77 10.72 -7.52
C ALA A 160 1.98 11.98 -7.97
N LEU A 161 2.50 13.16 -7.64
CA LEU A 161 1.90 14.46 -7.97
C LEU A 161 2.40 15.05 -9.29
N CYS A 162 3.44 14.47 -9.91
CA CYS A 162 4.09 15.04 -11.10
C CYS A 162 3.75 14.25 -12.37
N SER A 163 3.54 14.97 -13.49
CA SER A 163 3.23 14.38 -14.81
C SER A 163 4.47 13.82 -15.56
N GLY A 164 5.64 13.78 -14.91
CA GLY A 164 6.91 13.27 -15.44
C GLY A 164 8.10 14.17 -15.07
N GLY A 165 9.22 13.58 -14.63
CA GLY A 165 10.42 14.30 -14.17
C GLY A 165 10.69 14.11 -12.66
N SER A 166 11.83 14.63 -12.18
CA SER A 166 12.10 14.68 -10.73
C SER A 166 11.30 15.82 -10.10
N PRO A 167 10.61 15.60 -8.98
CA PRO A 167 9.76 16.61 -8.35
C PRO A 167 10.58 17.82 -7.92
N GLN A 168 10.14 19.02 -8.29
CA GLN A 168 10.67 20.27 -7.75
C GLN A 168 9.65 20.93 -6.82
N HIS A 169 10.11 21.78 -5.90
CA HIS A 169 9.24 22.45 -4.93
C HIS A 169 8.18 23.33 -5.61
N GLU A 170 8.52 23.96 -6.73
CA GLU A 170 7.60 24.81 -7.51
C GLU A 170 6.45 24.05 -8.16
N ASP A 171 6.62 22.74 -8.40
CA ASP A 171 5.61 21.87 -9.02
C ASP A 171 4.58 21.35 -7.99
N LEU A 172 4.80 21.60 -6.70
CA LEU A 172 4.13 20.91 -5.60
C LEU A 172 3.46 21.92 -4.64
N PRO A 173 2.30 22.48 -5.03
CA PRO A 173 1.54 23.36 -4.13
C PRO A 173 1.12 22.60 -2.86
N GLY A 174 1.15 23.29 -1.72
CA GLY A 174 0.91 22.69 -0.41
C GLY A 174 -0.40 21.91 -0.29
N GLU A 175 -1.47 22.35 -0.97
CA GLU A 175 -2.76 21.66 -0.99
C GLU A 175 -2.66 20.25 -1.60
N LEU A 176 -1.90 20.09 -2.69
CA LEU A 176 -1.67 18.78 -3.31
C LEU A 176 -0.79 17.89 -2.43
N VAL A 177 0.18 18.48 -1.72
CA VAL A 177 1.02 17.73 -0.78
C VAL A 177 0.18 17.20 0.38
N VAL A 178 -0.71 18.00 0.95
CA VAL A 178 -1.64 17.54 2.00
C VAL A 178 -2.53 16.42 1.46
N GLN A 179 -3.10 16.59 0.26
CA GLN A 179 -3.93 15.57 -0.38
C GLN A 179 -3.17 14.24 -0.56
N GLU A 180 -1.90 14.28 -0.99
CA GLU A 180 -1.06 13.10 -1.14
C GLU A 180 -0.78 12.40 0.20
N LEU A 181 -0.50 13.15 1.27
CA LEU A 181 -0.26 12.55 2.60
C LEU A 181 -1.50 11.80 3.12
N PHE A 182 -2.70 12.36 2.94
CA PHE A 182 -3.95 11.71 3.35
C PHE A 182 -4.36 10.57 2.39
N SER A 183 -4.07 10.69 1.09
CA SER A 183 -4.41 9.65 0.11
C SER A 183 -3.47 8.44 0.20
N SER A 184 -2.18 8.68 0.42
CA SER A 184 -1.17 7.64 0.53
C SER A 184 -1.45 6.68 1.68
N VAL A 185 -1.87 7.16 2.86
CA VAL A 185 -2.21 6.27 3.99
C VAL A 185 -3.38 5.34 3.66
N LEU A 186 -4.40 5.81 2.92
CA LEU A 186 -5.49 4.96 2.45
C LEU A 186 -5.01 3.96 1.40
N GLN A 187 -4.11 4.37 0.50
CA GLN A 187 -3.55 3.53 -0.53
C GLN A 187 -2.70 2.40 0.07
N GLU A 188 -1.86 2.69 1.07
CA GLU A 188 -1.08 1.68 1.80
C GLU A 188 -1.99 0.66 2.50
N ILE A 189 -3.09 1.10 3.12
CA ILE A 189 -4.09 0.19 3.68
C ILE A 189 -4.70 -0.70 2.58
N CYS A 190 -5.05 -0.13 1.43
CA CYS A 190 -5.59 -0.90 0.31
C CYS A 190 -4.58 -1.93 -0.21
N ASP A 191 -3.31 -1.57 -0.32
CA ASP A 191 -2.28 -2.40 -0.92
C ASP A 191 -1.79 -3.51 0.02
N GLU A 192 -1.61 -3.22 1.30
CA GLU A 192 -1.11 -4.19 2.29
C GLU A 192 -2.21 -5.05 2.92
N VAL A 193 -3.36 -4.44 3.24
CA VAL A 193 -4.48 -5.11 3.93
C VAL A 193 -5.52 -5.63 2.94
N ASN A 194 -5.46 -5.20 1.67
CA ASN A 194 -6.37 -5.60 0.60
C ASN A 194 -7.84 -5.24 0.91
N LEU A 195 -8.06 -4.09 1.53
CA LEU A 195 -9.39 -3.53 1.77
C LEU A 195 -9.83 -2.64 0.59
N PRO A 196 -11.11 -2.67 0.18
CA PRO A 196 -11.61 -1.75 -0.84
C PRO A 196 -11.60 -0.31 -0.32
N LEU A 197 -11.12 0.66 -1.12
CA LEU A 197 -11.04 2.07 -0.73
C LEU A 197 -12.37 2.64 -0.19
N HIS A 198 -13.50 2.24 -0.78
CA HIS A 198 -14.83 2.72 -0.37
C HIS A 198 -15.27 2.22 1.02
N THR A 199 -14.56 1.26 1.62
CA THR A 199 -14.81 0.81 2.99
C THR A 199 -13.95 1.53 4.01
N LEU A 200 -13.21 2.58 3.64
CA LEU A 200 -12.36 3.33 4.55
C LEU A 200 -12.95 4.73 4.78
N SER A 201 -12.97 5.18 6.03
CA SER A 201 -13.29 6.57 6.35
C SER A 201 -12.19 7.51 5.84
N GLN A 202 -12.50 8.81 5.74
CA GLN A 202 -11.44 9.80 5.58
C GLN A 202 -10.48 9.76 6.78
N PRO A 203 -9.15 9.86 6.57
CA PRO A 203 -8.19 9.85 7.65
C PRO A 203 -8.30 11.10 8.52
N LEU A 204 -7.99 10.94 9.81
CA LEU A 204 -7.80 12.05 10.75
C LEU A 204 -6.38 12.01 11.28
N LEU A 205 -5.63 13.10 11.14
CA LEU A 205 -4.27 13.20 11.66
C LEU A 205 -4.31 13.29 13.19
N LEU A 206 -3.68 12.34 13.88
CA LEU A 206 -3.60 12.28 15.34
C LEU A 206 -2.37 13.02 15.88
N GLY A 207 -1.28 12.99 15.13
CA GLY A 207 -0.02 13.59 15.56
C GLY A 207 1.17 13.15 14.73
N ILE A 208 2.36 13.47 15.22
CA ILE A 208 3.64 13.10 14.60
C ILE A 208 4.54 12.49 15.67
N ALA A 209 5.04 11.30 15.38
CA ALA A 209 5.97 10.57 16.23
C ALA A 209 7.33 10.42 15.54
N CYS A 210 8.39 10.37 16.32
CA CYS A 210 9.75 10.15 15.84
C CYS A 210 10.28 8.80 16.29
N ASN A 211 10.96 8.11 15.37
CA ASN A 211 11.69 6.89 15.65
C ASN A 211 13.16 7.22 15.97
N GLU A 212 13.52 7.19 17.25
CA GLU A 212 14.88 7.49 17.71
C GLU A 212 15.88 6.39 17.32
N THR A 213 15.42 5.16 17.07
CA THR A 213 16.29 4.07 16.56
C THR A 213 16.73 4.32 15.11
N SER A 214 15.96 5.12 14.35
CA SER A 214 16.23 5.54 12.97
C SER A 214 16.67 7.02 12.91
N ALA A 215 17.48 7.43 13.90
CA ALA A 215 18.06 8.77 14.03
C ALA A 215 17.04 9.92 14.14
N GLY A 216 15.83 9.64 14.64
CA GLY A 216 14.79 10.65 14.85
C GLY A 216 13.87 10.88 13.65
N ARG A 217 13.85 9.98 12.66
CA ARG A 217 12.92 10.03 11.52
C ARG A 217 11.47 10.13 11.99
N ALA A 218 10.72 11.10 11.47
CA ALA A 218 9.32 11.34 11.81
C ALA A 218 8.33 10.50 10.98
N SER A 219 7.14 10.25 11.53
CA SER A 219 5.99 9.68 10.84
C SER A 219 4.70 10.35 11.31
N ALA A 220 3.83 10.68 10.36
CA ALA A 220 2.50 11.22 10.62
C ALA A 220 1.53 10.07 10.89
N GLU A 221 0.87 10.11 12.04
CA GLU A 221 0.02 9.02 12.53
C GLU A 221 -1.45 9.38 12.33
N PHE A 222 -2.18 8.55 11.59
CA PHE A 222 -3.57 8.77 11.22
C PHE A 222 -4.51 7.79 11.92
N TYR A 223 -5.74 8.23 12.14
CA TYR A 223 -6.88 7.37 12.47
C TYR A 223 -7.68 7.09 11.21
N VAL A 224 -7.99 5.81 10.96
CA VAL A 224 -8.88 5.38 9.87
C VAL A 224 -9.86 4.35 10.41
N HIS A 225 -11.14 4.51 10.11
CA HIS A 225 -12.19 3.58 10.51
C HIS A 225 -12.71 2.80 9.30
N CYS A 226 -12.83 1.49 9.44
CA CYS A 226 -13.46 0.59 8.48
C CYS A 226 -14.85 0.21 8.98
N PRO A 227 -15.94 0.81 8.48
CA PRO A 227 -17.29 0.44 8.87
C PRO A 227 -17.60 -1.00 8.42
N PRO A 228 -18.61 -1.64 9.02
CA PRO A 228 -18.97 -2.99 8.64
C PRO A 228 -19.37 -2.93 7.18
N ALA A 229 -18.83 -3.84 6.36
CA ALA A 229 -19.22 -3.95 4.97
C ALA A 229 -20.75 -3.95 4.92
N ALA A 230 -21.33 -2.88 4.38
CA ALA A 230 -22.75 -2.87 4.11
C ALA A 230 -22.96 -4.07 3.19
N VAL A 231 -23.56 -5.13 3.73
CA VAL A 231 -23.96 -6.28 2.95
C VAL A 231 -24.99 -5.73 1.98
N MET A 232 -24.54 -5.30 0.80
CA MET A 232 -25.41 -5.29 -0.37
C MET A 232 -25.94 -6.72 -0.47
N PRO A 233 -27.26 -6.94 -0.49
CA PRO A 233 -27.82 -8.27 -0.56
C PRO A 233 -27.52 -8.82 -1.95
N SER A 234 -26.32 -9.38 -2.13
CA SER A 234 -26.04 -10.19 -3.30
C SER A 234 -26.78 -11.50 -3.11
N LEU A 235 -27.70 -11.74 -4.05
CA LEU A 235 -28.50 -12.94 -4.21
C LEU A 235 -27.59 -14.16 -4.36
N LEU A 236 -27.10 -14.69 -3.24
CA LEU A 236 -26.31 -15.93 -3.18
C LEU A 236 -27.02 -16.93 -2.27
N LEU A 237 -28.25 -17.25 -2.68
CA LEU A 237 -28.93 -18.48 -2.32
C LEU A 237 -29.51 -19.06 -3.60
N LEU A 238 -28.74 -19.96 -4.23
CA LEU A 238 -29.21 -21.18 -4.90
C LEU A 238 -28.10 -21.77 -5.77
N ARG A 239 -27.39 -22.77 -5.23
CA ARG A 239 -27.28 -24.15 -5.75
C ARG A 239 -25.93 -24.79 -5.40
N LEU A 240 -25.95 -25.50 -4.28
CA LEU A 240 -25.18 -26.72 -4.11
C LEU A 240 -25.78 -27.83 -5.00
N PHE A 241 -24.90 -28.73 -5.45
CA PHE A 241 -25.14 -30.04 -6.09
C PHE A 241 -25.69 -30.07 -7.52
N ARG A 242 -24.81 -30.41 -8.47
CA ARG A 242 -24.94 -31.67 -9.26
C ARG A 242 -23.56 -32.26 -9.58
N LEU A 243 -23.43 -33.52 -9.20
CA LEU A 243 -22.37 -34.47 -9.55
C LEU A 243 -22.63 -35.09 -10.95
N TRP A 244 -21.58 -35.66 -11.55
CA TRP A 244 -21.54 -36.70 -12.61
C TRP A 244 -21.36 -36.20 -14.10
N PRO A 245 -20.89 -37.02 -15.08
CA PRO A 245 -19.48 -37.20 -15.50
C PRO A 245 -19.28 -37.36 -17.04
N ARG A 246 -18.05 -37.76 -17.44
CA ARG A 246 -17.64 -38.47 -18.70
C ARG A 246 -17.85 -37.80 -20.08
N SER A 247 -16.72 -37.27 -20.63
CA SER A 247 -16.03 -37.62 -21.90
C SER A 247 -16.77 -37.49 -23.27
N PRO A 248 -16.05 -37.56 -24.42
CA PRO A 248 -15.08 -36.60 -24.96
C PRO A 248 -15.51 -36.11 -26.36
N SER A 249 -14.97 -34.97 -26.82
CA SER A 249 -14.92 -34.68 -28.25
C SER A 249 -13.48 -34.43 -28.67
N THR A 250 -12.95 -35.44 -29.36
CA THR A 250 -11.77 -35.38 -30.21
C THR A 250 -11.86 -34.29 -31.28
N ARG A 251 -10.67 -33.89 -31.75
CA ARG A 251 -10.30 -33.08 -32.94
C ARG A 251 -10.06 -31.61 -32.60
N LEU A 252 -8.95 -30.99 -32.98
CA LEU A 252 -7.79 -31.37 -33.80
C LEU A 252 -6.63 -30.48 -33.32
N LEU A 253 -5.43 -31.06 -33.24
CA LEU A 253 -4.19 -30.31 -33.16
C LEU A 253 -3.99 -29.58 -34.49
N THR A 254 -4.28 -28.29 -34.52
CA THR A 254 -3.67 -27.36 -35.46
C THR A 254 -2.73 -26.48 -34.66
N ALA A 255 -1.44 -26.82 -34.72
CA ALA A 255 -0.37 -25.90 -34.40
C ALA A 255 -0.43 -24.75 -35.41
N ALA A 256 -1.04 -23.65 -35.00
CA ALA A 256 -0.83 -22.35 -35.62
C ALA A 256 -0.10 -21.50 -34.58
N THR A 257 1.22 -21.54 -34.64
CA THR A 257 2.09 -20.48 -34.11
C THR A 257 1.76 -19.19 -34.86
N GLY A 258 0.70 -18.51 -34.44
CA GLY A 258 0.46 -17.13 -34.81
C GLY A 258 1.40 -16.27 -33.97
N GLN A 259 2.36 -15.62 -34.61
CA GLN A 259 3.11 -14.52 -34.01
C GLN A 259 2.10 -13.51 -33.46
N ARG A 260 1.93 -13.45 -32.14
CA ARG A 260 1.23 -12.34 -31.50
C ARG A 260 2.15 -11.14 -31.60
N SER A 261 1.74 -10.16 -32.40
CA SER A 261 2.24 -8.79 -32.38
C SER A 261 2.25 -8.29 -30.93
N ALA A 262 3.24 -7.46 -30.58
CA ALA A 262 3.28 -6.79 -29.28
C ALA A 262 1.96 -6.06 -29.04
N PRO A 263 1.41 -6.09 -27.80
CA PRO A 263 0.15 -5.41 -27.50
C PRO A 263 0.28 -3.92 -27.81
N THR A 264 -0.73 -3.37 -28.48
CA THR A 264 -0.69 -2.01 -29.03
C THR A 264 -1.16 -0.95 -28.02
N ASN A 265 -1.77 -1.38 -26.91
CA ASN A 265 -2.29 -0.53 -25.83
C ASN A 265 -2.51 -1.32 -24.51
N TYR A 266 -2.81 -0.62 -23.42
CA TYR A 266 -3.01 -1.20 -22.08
C TYR A 266 -4.27 -2.08 -21.98
N TYR A 267 -5.31 -1.80 -22.76
CA TYR A 267 -6.53 -2.63 -22.81
C TYR A 267 -6.25 -4.00 -23.42
N GLU A 268 -5.49 -4.06 -24.52
CA GLU A 268 -5.00 -5.30 -25.13
C GLU A 268 -4.04 -6.06 -24.21
N LEU A 269 -3.17 -5.33 -23.51
CA LEU A 269 -2.23 -5.92 -22.54
C LEU A 269 -2.96 -6.56 -21.36
N LEU A 270 -4.07 -5.99 -20.88
CA LEU A 270 -4.94 -6.61 -19.87
C LEU A 270 -5.93 -7.61 -20.47
N GLY A 271 -6.19 -7.55 -21.77
CA GLY A 271 -7.13 -8.42 -22.47
C GLY A 271 -8.60 -8.05 -22.19
N VAL A 272 -8.87 -6.77 -21.98
CA VAL A 272 -10.19 -6.23 -21.65
C VAL A 272 -10.64 -5.22 -22.71
N HIS A 273 -11.95 -5.00 -22.83
CA HIS A 273 -12.50 -3.99 -23.75
C HIS A 273 -12.24 -2.57 -23.21
N PRO A 274 -12.10 -1.53 -24.07
CA PRO A 274 -12.05 -0.14 -23.65
C PRO A 274 -13.24 0.33 -22.81
N ASP A 275 -14.37 -0.38 -22.87
CA ASP A 275 -15.56 -0.12 -22.04
C ASP A 275 -15.63 -1.01 -20.78
N ALA A 276 -14.57 -1.77 -20.48
CA ALA A 276 -14.57 -2.69 -19.34
C ALA A 276 -14.75 -1.94 -18.02
N SER A 277 -15.55 -2.50 -17.11
CA SER A 277 -15.70 -1.98 -15.76
C SER A 277 -14.39 -2.07 -14.95
N ALA A 278 -14.24 -1.26 -13.90
CA ALA A 278 -13.08 -1.34 -13.01
C ALA A 278 -12.89 -2.74 -12.41
N GLU A 279 -13.99 -3.44 -12.12
CA GLU A 279 -13.99 -4.82 -11.66
C GLU A 279 -13.50 -5.82 -12.72
N GLU A 280 -13.79 -5.58 -14.00
CA GLU A 280 -13.26 -6.39 -15.10
C GLU A 280 -11.76 -6.16 -15.31
N VAL A 281 -11.32 -4.90 -15.26
CA VAL A 281 -9.90 -4.53 -15.28
C VAL A 281 -9.14 -5.21 -14.15
N LYS A 282 -9.67 -5.16 -12.92
CA LYS A 282 -9.10 -5.81 -11.74
C LYS A 282 -9.04 -7.33 -11.86
N ARG A 283 -10.13 -7.98 -12.29
CA ARG A 283 -10.15 -9.44 -12.50
C ARG A 283 -9.18 -9.88 -13.59
N ALA A 284 -9.08 -9.12 -14.68
CA ALA A 284 -8.17 -9.42 -15.77
C ALA A 284 -6.71 -9.28 -15.33
N PHE A 285 -6.40 -8.23 -14.57
CA PHE A 285 -5.10 -8.05 -13.93
C PHE A 285 -4.73 -9.25 -13.07
N PHE A 286 -5.58 -9.65 -12.11
CA PHE A 286 -5.28 -10.81 -11.25
C PHE A 286 -5.07 -12.11 -12.02
N THR A 287 -5.82 -12.30 -13.11
CA THR A 287 -5.68 -13.49 -13.96
C THR A 287 -4.34 -13.48 -14.67
N LYS A 288 -3.98 -12.37 -15.33
CA LYS A 288 -2.71 -12.22 -16.04
C LYS A 288 -1.51 -12.16 -15.10
N SER A 289 -1.63 -11.60 -13.91
CA SER A 289 -0.56 -11.53 -12.92
C SER A 289 -0.12 -12.92 -12.48
N LYS A 290 -1.03 -13.89 -12.38
CA LYS A 290 -0.68 -15.30 -12.11
C LYS A 290 0.00 -15.99 -13.29
N GLU A 291 -0.35 -15.61 -14.51
CA GLU A 291 0.23 -16.15 -15.74
C GLU A 291 1.61 -15.56 -16.06
N LEU A 292 1.81 -14.29 -15.72
CA LEU A 292 3.02 -13.53 -16.02
C LEU A 292 3.97 -13.39 -14.83
N HIS A 293 3.59 -13.91 -13.65
CA HIS A 293 4.45 -13.82 -12.47
C HIS A 293 5.85 -14.40 -12.75
N PRO A 294 6.94 -13.68 -12.40
CA PRO A 294 8.31 -14.14 -12.66
C PRO A 294 8.68 -15.45 -11.92
N ASP A 295 7.87 -15.84 -10.93
CA ASP A 295 8.01 -17.12 -10.22
C ASP A 295 7.44 -18.32 -10.98
N ARG A 296 6.60 -18.09 -12.01
CA ARG A 296 5.99 -19.18 -12.79
C ARG A 296 7.00 -19.86 -13.71
N ASP A 297 7.88 -19.09 -14.35
CA ASP A 297 9.03 -19.60 -15.09
C ASP A 297 10.29 -18.76 -14.79
N PRO A 298 11.06 -19.18 -13.77
CA PRO A 298 12.28 -18.49 -13.38
C PRO A 298 13.42 -18.51 -14.42
N GLY A 299 13.28 -19.23 -15.53
CA GLY A 299 14.25 -19.17 -16.63
C GLY A 299 13.99 -18.06 -17.63
N ASN A 300 12.80 -17.45 -17.58
CA ASN A 300 12.29 -16.59 -18.64
C ASN A 300 12.33 -15.10 -18.24
N PRO A 301 13.29 -14.31 -18.74
CA PRO A 301 13.35 -12.86 -18.46
C PRO A 301 12.14 -12.11 -19.04
N ALA A 302 11.46 -12.66 -20.05
CA ALA A 302 10.28 -12.02 -20.65
C ALA A 302 9.04 -12.06 -19.75
N LEU A 303 9.00 -12.91 -18.70
CA LEU A 303 7.90 -12.87 -17.73
C LEU A 303 8.02 -11.66 -16.82
N HIS A 304 9.23 -11.31 -16.39
CA HIS A 304 9.45 -10.15 -15.54
C HIS A 304 9.06 -8.86 -16.25
N SER A 305 9.51 -8.69 -17.50
CA SER A 305 9.15 -7.51 -18.30
C SER A 305 7.66 -7.39 -18.55
N ARG A 306 7.00 -8.51 -18.89
CA ARG A 306 5.56 -8.54 -19.12
C ARG A 306 4.75 -8.30 -17.85
N PHE A 307 5.24 -8.75 -16.70
CA PHE A 307 4.60 -8.51 -15.40
C PHE A 307 4.68 -7.03 -15.01
N VAL A 308 5.81 -6.40 -15.27
CA VAL A 308 6.03 -4.97 -15.10
C VAL A 308 5.08 -4.16 -16.00
N GLU A 309 5.01 -4.48 -17.30
CA GLU A 309 4.07 -3.83 -18.23
C GLU A 309 2.61 -4.02 -17.77
N LEU A 310 2.27 -5.21 -17.25
CA LEU A 310 0.93 -5.53 -16.75
C LEU A 310 0.56 -4.68 -15.52
N ASN A 311 1.48 -4.46 -14.59
CA ASN A 311 1.28 -3.60 -13.43
C ASN A 311 1.00 -2.15 -13.85
N GLU A 312 1.73 -1.65 -14.84
CA GLU A 312 1.53 -0.30 -15.36
C GLU A 312 0.16 -0.14 -16.01
N ALA A 313 -0.25 -1.12 -16.85
CA ALA A 313 -1.57 -1.11 -17.44
C ALA A 313 -2.68 -1.11 -16.37
N TYR A 314 -2.51 -1.87 -15.30
CA TYR A 314 -3.46 -1.86 -14.19
C TYR A 314 -3.45 -0.53 -13.43
N ARG A 315 -2.28 0.04 -13.13
CA ARG A 315 -2.14 1.35 -12.48
C ARG A 315 -2.90 2.45 -13.23
N VAL A 316 -2.78 2.46 -14.56
CA VAL A 316 -3.42 3.45 -15.43
C VAL A 316 -4.92 3.18 -15.61
N LEU A 317 -5.33 1.93 -15.85
CA LEU A 317 -6.72 1.60 -16.17
C LEU A 317 -7.63 1.36 -14.94
N SER A 318 -7.07 1.16 -13.75
CA SER A 318 -7.85 0.90 -12.53
C SER A 318 -8.50 2.13 -11.93
N ARG A 319 -7.95 3.33 -12.16
CA ARG A 319 -8.53 4.60 -11.69
C ARG A 319 -9.18 5.36 -12.85
N GLU A 320 -10.35 5.92 -12.57
CA GLU A 320 -11.18 6.59 -13.58
C GLU A 320 -10.47 7.79 -14.21
N GLU A 321 -9.80 8.62 -13.41
CA GLU A 321 -9.09 9.82 -13.88
C GLU A 321 -7.87 9.48 -14.76
N SER A 322 -7.02 8.56 -14.31
CA SER A 322 -5.86 8.12 -15.09
C SER A 322 -6.27 7.41 -16.37
N ARG A 323 -7.37 6.65 -16.34
CA ARG A 323 -7.97 6.01 -17.51
C ARG A 323 -8.48 7.03 -18.52
N ARG A 324 -9.21 8.06 -18.07
CA ARG A 324 -9.67 9.15 -18.95
C ARG A 324 -8.52 9.89 -19.61
N ASN A 325 -7.46 10.19 -18.87
CA ASN A 325 -6.26 10.84 -19.41
C ASN A 325 -5.57 9.95 -20.44
N TYR A 326 -5.48 8.65 -20.17
CA TYR A 326 -4.94 7.67 -21.09
C TYR A 326 -5.79 7.54 -22.37
N ASP A 327 -7.12 7.50 -22.23
CA ASP A 327 -8.05 7.45 -23.36
C ASP A 327 -7.92 8.73 -24.22
N HIS A 328 -7.82 9.91 -23.59
CA HIS A 328 -7.61 11.17 -24.28
C HIS A 328 -6.30 11.17 -25.10
N GLN A 329 -5.22 10.59 -24.56
CA GLN A 329 -3.95 10.43 -25.28
C GLN A 329 -4.06 9.43 -26.44
N LEU A 330 -4.83 8.34 -26.28
CA LEU A 330 -5.10 7.38 -27.36
C LEU A 330 -5.90 8.01 -28.52
N TYR A 331 -6.87 8.88 -28.20
CA TYR A 331 -7.68 9.58 -29.21
C TYR A 331 -6.89 10.67 -29.95
N SER A 332 -5.98 11.38 -29.29
CA SER A 332 -5.15 12.41 -29.94
C SER A 332 -4.03 11.85 -30.81
N ALA A 333 -3.60 10.60 -30.58
CA ALA A 333 -2.58 9.90 -31.36
C ALA A 333 -3.12 9.25 -32.66
N SER A 334 -4.43 9.25 -32.90
CA SER A 334 -5.05 8.67 -34.11
C SER A 334 -5.31 9.76 -35.18
N PRO A 335 -4.80 9.63 -36.43
CA PRO A 335 -5.11 10.60 -37.49
C PRO A 335 -6.59 10.55 -37.88
N PRO A 336 -7.21 11.68 -38.31
CA PRO A 336 -8.64 11.73 -38.60
C PRO A 336 -8.98 10.85 -39.80
N ARG A 337 -9.90 9.89 -39.60
CA ARG A 337 -10.49 9.09 -40.68
C ARG A 337 -11.40 9.98 -41.53
N SER A 338 -10.96 10.33 -42.73
CA SER A 338 -11.84 10.85 -43.79
C SER A 338 -12.64 9.70 -44.42
N SER A 339 -13.92 9.96 -44.62
CA SER A 339 -14.90 9.04 -45.19
C SER A 339 -14.87 9.04 -46.72
N GLY A 340 -14.68 7.84 -47.31
CA GLY A 340 -15.26 7.44 -48.60
C GLY A 340 -14.40 7.60 -49.87
N THR A 341 -13.89 6.48 -50.42
CA THR A 341 -14.22 5.93 -51.76
C THR A 341 -13.12 4.96 -52.27
N THR A 342 -13.54 3.71 -52.45
CA THR A 342 -13.12 2.65 -53.40
C THR A 342 -11.76 2.72 -54.13
N ALA A 343 -10.82 1.81 -53.79
CA ALA A 343 -10.07 0.92 -54.71
C ALA A 343 -9.00 0.08 -53.96
N GLN A 344 -8.91 -1.21 -54.29
CA GLN A 344 -7.80 -2.15 -53.99
C GLN A 344 -7.00 -2.41 -55.30
N PRO A 345 -5.81 -3.04 -55.30
CA PRO A 345 -4.66 -2.93 -54.40
C PRO A 345 -3.32 -2.82 -55.16
N LYS A 346 -2.25 -2.35 -54.51
CA LYS A 346 -0.87 -2.77 -54.84
C LYS A 346 -0.07 -2.97 -53.56
N TYR A 347 0.36 -4.22 -53.38
CA TYR A 347 1.31 -4.65 -52.38
C TYR A 347 2.65 -3.97 -52.60
N THR A 348 3.09 -3.18 -51.62
CA THR A 348 4.50 -3.04 -51.26
C THR A 348 4.60 -3.36 -49.78
N GLN A 349 5.24 -4.49 -49.49
CA GLN A 349 5.65 -4.87 -48.14
C GLN A 349 6.66 -3.84 -47.64
N GLU A 350 6.19 -2.84 -46.91
CA GLU A 350 7.01 -2.12 -45.93
C GLU A 350 6.44 -2.45 -44.57
N THR A 351 7.09 -3.42 -43.92
CA THR A 351 6.91 -3.73 -42.51
C THR A 351 7.41 -2.56 -41.68
N HIS A 352 6.62 -1.48 -41.59
CA HIS A 352 6.71 -0.56 -40.47
C HIS A 352 6.13 -1.27 -39.25
N SER A 353 7.00 -2.04 -38.58
CA SER A 353 6.80 -2.46 -37.20
C SER A 353 6.75 -1.18 -36.36
N SER A 354 5.55 -0.61 -36.18
CA SER A 354 5.30 0.40 -35.15
C SER A 354 5.46 -0.29 -33.80
N SER A 355 6.70 -0.36 -33.33
CA SER A 355 7.04 -0.71 -31.96
C SER A 355 6.43 0.36 -31.08
N TRP A 356 5.22 0.12 -30.59
CA TRP A 356 4.67 0.90 -29.49
C TRP A 356 5.59 0.67 -28.29
N GLU A 357 6.35 1.69 -27.91
CA GLU A 357 7.09 1.71 -26.65
C GLU A 357 6.18 2.34 -25.60
N PRO A 358 5.95 1.68 -24.45
CA PRO A 358 5.22 2.30 -23.36
C PRO A 358 5.94 3.61 -22.95
N PRO A 359 5.21 4.65 -22.49
CA PRO A 359 5.78 5.97 -22.16
C PRO A 359 6.95 5.97 -21.17
N ASN A 360 7.17 4.85 -20.47
CA ASN A 360 8.24 4.61 -19.50
C ASN A 360 9.17 3.43 -19.89
N ALA A 361 9.28 3.06 -21.17
CA ALA A 361 10.09 1.92 -21.62
C ALA A 361 11.57 1.99 -21.17
N GLN A 362 12.17 3.18 -21.18
CA GLN A 362 13.54 3.40 -20.67
C GLN A 362 13.67 3.14 -19.16
N TYR A 363 12.63 3.45 -18.38
CA TYR A 363 12.60 3.17 -16.94
C TYR A 363 12.52 1.67 -16.64
N TRP A 364 11.88 0.87 -17.49
CA TRP A 364 11.74 -0.57 -17.25
C TRP A 364 12.88 -1.41 -17.83
N ALA A 365 13.60 -0.91 -18.83
CA ALA A 365 14.77 -1.56 -19.45
C ALA A 365 15.83 -2.01 -18.41
N GLN A 366 15.96 -1.29 -17.29
CA GLN A 366 16.91 -1.59 -16.21
C GLN A 366 16.61 -2.90 -15.44
N PHE A 367 15.38 -3.38 -15.47
CA PHE A 367 14.97 -4.59 -14.74
C PHE A 367 15.08 -5.88 -15.55
N HIS A 368 15.39 -5.81 -16.85
CA HIS A 368 15.48 -6.99 -17.73
C HIS A 368 16.69 -7.90 -17.44
N ASN A 369 17.68 -7.44 -16.67
CA ASN A 369 19.00 -8.08 -16.57
C ASN A 369 19.37 -8.67 -15.20
N VAL A 370 18.47 -8.74 -14.21
CA VAL A 370 18.89 -9.07 -12.84
C VAL A 370 18.18 -10.30 -12.27
N ARG A 371 18.94 -11.40 -12.10
CA ARG A 371 18.60 -12.53 -11.21
C ARG A 371 19.85 -12.98 -10.45
N PRO A 372 19.93 -12.81 -9.13
CA PRO A 372 20.86 -13.57 -8.30
C PRO A 372 20.06 -14.45 -7.33
N GLN A 373 20.06 -15.76 -7.54
CA GLN A 373 20.11 -16.85 -6.54
C GLN A 373 19.85 -18.15 -7.31
N GLY A 374 20.80 -19.09 -7.25
CA GLY A 374 20.77 -20.33 -8.03
C GLY A 374 19.54 -21.21 -7.72
N PRO A 375 19.11 -22.05 -8.68
CA PRO A 375 17.89 -22.86 -8.59
C PRO A 375 17.87 -23.85 -7.41
N GLU A 376 19.04 -24.26 -6.92
CA GLU A 376 19.18 -25.25 -5.84
C GLU A 376 18.80 -24.69 -4.45
N ALA A 377 19.24 -23.47 -4.13
CA ALA A 377 18.94 -22.82 -2.85
C ALA A 377 17.44 -22.56 -2.68
N ARG A 378 16.73 -22.26 -3.78
CA ARG A 378 15.28 -22.02 -3.77
C ARG A 378 14.47 -23.30 -3.65
N GLN A 379 14.92 -24.42 -4.24
CA GLN A 379 14.23 -25.71 -4.05
C GLN A 379 14.29 -26.17 -2.60
N GLN A 380 15.40 -25.91 -1.89
CA GLN A 380 15.51 -26.21 -0.46
C GLN A 380 14.56 -25.33 0.36
N GLN A 381 14.48 -24.03 0.06
CA GLN A 381 13.55 -23.11 0.72
C GLN A 381 12.07 -23.50 0.49
N HIS A 382 11.70 -23.91 -0.73
CA HIS A 382 10.34 -24.32 -1.04
C HIS A 382 9.94 -25.59 -0.28
N LYS A 383 10.84 -26.58 -0.17
CA LYS A 383 10.61 -27.79 0.64
C LYS A 383 10.48 -27.46 2.14
N HIS A 384 11.27 -26.50 2.63
CA HIS A 384 11.16 -26.02 4.00
C HIS A 384 9.80 -25.34 4.26
N ASN A 385 9.41 -24.40 3.40
CA ASN A 385 8.14 -23.67 3.52
C ASN A 385 6.92 -24.62 3.45
N GLN A 386 6.96 -25.64 2.59
CA GLN A 386 5.89 -26.66 2.51
C GLN A 386 5.77 -27.48 3.80
N ARG A 387 6.89 -27.79 4.48
CA ARG A 387 6.87 -28.48 5.78
C ARG A 387 6.27 -27.59 6.87
N VAL A 388 6.66 -26.32 6.90
CA VAL A 388 6.13 -25.33 7.85
C VAL A 388 4.62 -25.16 7.69
N LEU A 389 4.13 -25.02 6.45
CA LEU A 389 2.70 -24.95 6.17
C LEU A 389 1.94 -26.20 6.66
N GLY A 390 2.53 -27.38 6.46
CA GLY A 390 1.98 -28.63 6.99
C GLY A 390 1.82 -28.62 8.51
N TYR A 391 2.84 -28.17 9.25
CA TYR A 391 2.75 -28.04 10.72
C TYR A 391 1.70 -27.02 11.16
N CYS A 392 1.61 -25.87 10.49
CA CYS A 392 0.60 -24.86 10.80
C CYS A 392 -0.83 -25.38 10.62
N LEU A 393 -1.10 -26.10 9.52
CA LEU A 393 -2.41 -26.72 9.27
C LEU A 393 -2.75 -27.76 10.35
N LEU A 394 -1.77 -28.56 10.77
CA LEU A 394 -1.96 -29.56 11.81
C LEU A 394 -2.31 -28.92 13.17
N LEU A 395 -1.61 -27.84 13.54
CA LEU A 395 -1.89 -27.08 14.76
C LEU A 395 -3.27 -26.41 14.73
N MET A 396 -3.68 -25.85 13.58
CA MET A 396 -5.00 -25.27 13.41
C MET A 396 -6.11 -26.31 13.59
N VAL A 397 -5.98 -27.48 12.96
CA VAL A 397 -6.97 -28.57 13.10
C VAL A 397 -7.04 -29.09 14.54
N ALA A 398 -5.90 -29.23 15.22
CA ALA A 398 -5.85 -29.62 16.62
C ALA A 398 -6.53 -28.58 17.53
N GLY A 399 -6.26 -27.29 17.31
CA GLY A 399 -6.90 -26.19 18.02
C GLY A 399 -8.41 -26.15 17.84
N MET A 400 -8.88 -26.31 16.60
CA MET A 400 -10.33 -26.41 16.29
C MET A 400 -10.98 -27.61 17.00
N GLY A 401 -10.30 -28.77 17.04
CA GLY A 401 -10.77 -29.95 17.77
C GLY A 401 -10.91 -29.70 19.27
N LEU A 402 -9.92 -29.02 19.88
CA LEU A 402 -9.92 -28.70 21.30
C LEU A 402 -11.05 -27.72 21.66
N HIS A 403 -11.25 -26.68 20.83
CA HIS A 403 -12.38 -25.76 20.95
C HIS A 403 -13.73 -26.46 20.80
N TYR A 404 -13.85 -27.40 19.86
CA TYR A 404 -15.08 -28.17 19.66
C TYR A 404 -15.44 -29.04 20.88
N VAL A 405 -14.44 -29.72 21.48
CA VAL A 405 -14.64 -30.52 22.70
C VAL A 405 -15.02 -29.63 23.88
N ALA A 406 -14.33 -28.50 24.07
CA ALA A 406 -14.65 -27.54 25.14
C ALA A 406 -16.06 -26.96 24.98
N PHE A 407 -16.45 -26.60 23.76
CA PHE A 407 -17.79 -26.10 23.45
C PHE A 407 -18.88 -27.14 23.73
N ARG A 408 -18.65 -28.40 23.36
CA ARG A 408 -19.58 -29.51 23.61
C ARG A 408 -19.73 -29.80 25.11
N ALA A 409 -18.62 -29.79 25.86
CA ALA A 409 -18.64 -29.96 27.31
C ALA A 409 -19.40 -28.81 28.01
N ASN A 410 -19.16 -27.57 27.58
CA ASN A 410 -19.86 -26.41 28.12
C ASN A 410 -21.37 -26.46 27.84
N ARG A 411 -21.78 -26.88 26.63
CA ARG A 411 -23.19 -27.05 26.28
C ARG A 411 -23.89 -28.11 27.13
N ALA A 412 -23.21 -29.23 27.41
CA ALA A 412 -23.74 -30.27 28.29
C ALA A 412 -23.92 -29.77 29.73
N ARG A 413 -22.95 -28.99 30.24
CA ARG A 413 -23.02 -28.36 31.56
C ARG A 413 -24.18 -27.37 31.67
N ILE A 414 -24.37 -26.50 30.67
CA ILE A 414 -25.50 -25.55 30.62
C ILE A 414 -26.85 -26.29 30.60
N GLN A 415 -26.94 -27.43 29.91
CA GLN A 415 -28.16 -28.24 29.91
C GLN A 415 -28.46 -28.86 31.28
N GLN A 416 -27.44 -29.35 31.99
CA GLN A 416 -27.58 -29.86 33.36
C GLN A 416 -27.99 -28.77 34.34
N GLU A 417 -27.38 -27.57 34.26
CA GLU A 417 -27.73 -26.43 35.10
C GLU A 417 -29.17 -25.94 34.85
N ARG A 418 -29.65 -25.98 33.59
CA ARG A 418 -31.05 -25.66 33.25
C ARG A 418 -32.03 -26.68 33.82
N GLN A 419 -31.72 -27.98 33.77
CA GLN A 419 -32.56 -29.03 34.35
C GLN A 419 -32.62 -28.94 35.88
N GLN A 420 -31.49 -28.66 36.54
CA GLN A 420 -31.45 -28.43 37.99
C GLN A 420 -32.25 -27.18 38.41
N ARG A 421 -32.18 -26.09 37.64
CA ARG A 421 -32.99 -24.88 37.92
C ARG A 421 -34.48 -25.11 37.74
N GLN A 422 -34.89 -25.93 36.76
CA GLN A 422 -36.30 -26.32 36.58
C GLN A 422 -36.80 -27.21 37.72
N GLN A 423 -35.97 -28.10 38.26
CA GLN A 423 -36.33 -28.93 39.42
C GLN A 423 -36.31 -28.16 40.75
N SER A 424 -35.50 -27.09 40.87
CA SER A 424 -35.38 -26.28 42.09
C SER A 424 -36.46 -25.20 42.26
N GLY A 425 -37.37 -25.00 41.29
CA GLY A 425 -38.50 -24.07 41.41
C GLY A 425 -38.14 -22.58 41.56
N LYS A 426 -36.88 -22.17 41.30
CA LYS A 426 -36.47 -20.75 41.35
C LYS A 426 -36.73 -20.07 39.99
N GLY A 427 -37.85 -19.37 39.89
CA GLY A 427 -38.14 -18.44 38.78
C GLY A 427 -37.15 -17.27 38.72
N PRO A 428 -37.11 -16.52 37.60
CA PRO A 428 -36.13 -15.45 37.40
C PRO A 428 -36.35 -14.32 38.42
N SER A 429 -35.28 -13.95 39.13
CA SER A 429 -35.26 -12.78 40.01
C SER A 429 -35.33 -11.50 39.15
N LEU A 430 -36.36 -10.69 39.36
CA LEU A 430 -36.44 -9.32 38.86
C LEU A 430 -35.20 -8.51 39.33
N PRO A 431 -34.65 -7.61 38.50
CA PRO A 431 -33.55 -6.75 38.93
C PRO A 431 -34.03 -5.78 40.02
N PRO A 432 -33.14 -5.33 40.93
CA PRO A 432 -33.52 -4.41 42.00
C PRO A 432 -33.93 -3.05 41.41
N GLU A 433 -35.07 -2.52 41.87
CA GLU A 433 -35.47 -1.14 41.60
C GLU A 433 -34.39 -0.18 42.12
N GLY A 434 -33.90 0.69 41.23
CA GLY A 434 -33.00 1.78 41.59
C GLY A 434 -33.69 2.82 42.50
N PRO A 435 -32.92 3.66 43.21
CA PRO A 435 -33.47 4.59 44.20
C PRO A 435 -34.38 5.65 43.55
N ARG A 436 -35.60 5.79 44.09
CA ARG A 436 -36.53 6.89 43.75
C ARG A 436 -35.89 8.23 44.05
N ILE A 437 -35.77 9.07 43.04
CA ILE A 437 -35.51 10.50 43.18
C ILE A 437 -36.79 11.15 43.72
N VAL A 438 -36.72 11.69 44.93
CA VAL A 438 -37.76 12.55 45.51
C VAL A 438 -37.61 13.94 44.89
N PRO A 439 -38.67 14.58 44.36
CA PRO A 439 -38.60 15.96 43.92
C PRO A 439 -38.49 16.86 45.14
N GLN A 440 -37.44 17.69 45.20
CA GLN A 440 -37.40 18.81 46.14
C GLN A 440 -38.41 19.86 45.69
N ASP A 441 -39.40 20.09 46.53
CA ASP A 441 -40.35 21.18 46.44
C ASP A 441 -39.64 22.54 46.43
N SER A 442 -40.11 23.35 45.51
CA SER A 442 -39.88 24.78 45.40
C SER A 442 -40.60 25.57 46.50
N SER A 443 -39.90 26.61 46.98
CA SER A 443 -40.41 27.92 47.45
C SER A 443 -40.74 28.09 48.95
N PRO A 444 -40.70 29.35 49.48
CA PRO A 444 -40.60 30.65 48.80
C PRO A 444 -39.27 31.39 48.96
#